data_AF-K1SQR9-F1
#
_entry.id   AF-K1SQR9-F1
#
_cell.length_a   1.000
_cell.length_b   1.000
_cell.length_c   1.000
_cell.angle_alpha   90.00
_cell.angle_beta   90.00
_cell.angle_gamma   90.00
#
_symmetry.space_group_name_H-M   'P 1'
#
loop_
_entity.id
_entity.type
_entity.pdbx_description
1 polymer ?
#
loop_
_entity_poly.entity_id
_entity_poly.type
_entity_poly.pdbx_seq_one_letter_code
_entity_poly.pdbx_strand_id
1 'polypeptide(L)' 'MTPMIPFLKKNKDGKKPPKSTVPRTAQESIPFQRMFEDGTCRVRPGYYTRTIQYQDINYQLAQQEDKTAI' A
#
# COMPACT_ATOMS: atom_id res chain seq x y z
N MET A 1 -22.13 56.58 -25.72
CA MET A 1 -22.76 55.89 -24.57
C MET A 1 -22.58 54.40 -24.78
N THR A 2 -21.50 53.82 -24.23
CA THR A 2 -21.22 52.38 -24.31
C THR A 2 -21.71 51.71 -23.03
N PRO A 3 -22.52 50.64 -23.09
CA PRO A 3 -22.99 49.98 -21.88
C PRO A 3 -21.87 49.14 -21.25
N MET A 4 -21.61 49.36 -19.96
CA MET A 4 -20.66 48.60 -19.16
C MET A 4 -21.26 47.22 -18.84
N ILE A 5 -20.67 46.16 -19.40
CA ILE A 5 -21.06 44.77 -19.10
C ILE A 5 -20.60 44.45 -17.66
N PRO A 6 -21.47 43.96 -16.76
CA PRO A 6 -21.04 43.56 -15.43
C PRO A 6 -20.19 42.30 -15.53
N PHE A 7 -18.92 42.42 -15.18
CA PHE A 7 -18.00 41.29 -15.06
C PHE A 7 -18.46 40.39 -13.90
N LEU A 8 -19.07 39.24 -14.21
CA LEU A 8 -19.42 38.21 -13.24
C LEU A 8 -18.14 37.65 -12.59
N LYS A 9 -17.82 38.14 -11.38
CA LYS A 9 -16.77 37.60 -10.53
C LYS A 9 -17.22 36.22 -10.03
N LYS A 10 -16.74 35.15 -10.69
CA LYS A 10 -16.94 33.77 -10.25
C LYS A 10 -16.12 33.52 -8.99
N ASN A 11 -16.77 33.44 -7.84
CA ASN A 11 -16.14 32.95 -6.61
C ASN A 11 -15.96 31.43 -6.73
N LYS A 12 -14.72 30.97 -6.89
CA LYS A 12 -14.36 29.56 -6.75
C LYS A 12 -14.25 29.27 -5.25
N ASP A 13 -15.33 28.82 -4.65
CA ASP A 13 -15.27 28.16 -3.34
C ASP A 13 -14.40 26.91 -3.51
N GLY A 14 -13.17 26.98 -3.02
CA GLY A 14 -12.12 25.96 -3.19
C GLY A 14 -12.37 24.68 -2.39
N LYS A 15 -13.56 24.08 -2.48
CA LYS A 15 -13.80 22.74 -1.91
C LYS A 15 -13.06 21.71 -2.77
N LYS A 16 -11.92 21.24 -2.26
CA LYS A 16 -11.20 20.10 -2.82
C LYS A 16 -12.15 18.90 -2.90
N PRO A 17 -12.19 18.16 -4.02
CA PRO A 17 -13.03 16.99 -4.14
C PRO A 17 -12.67 15.97 -3.04
N PRO A 18 -13.65 15.22 -2.52
CA PRO A 18 -13.38 14.21 -1.50
C PRO A 18 -12.36 13.20 -2.04
N LYS A 19 -11.36 12.88 -1.23
CA LYS A 19 -10.36 11.86 -1.60
C LYS A 19 -11.08 10.52 -1.78
N SER A 20 -10.84 9.86 -2.91
CA SER A 20 -11.34 8.50 -3.18
C SER A 20 -10.97 7.56 -2.03
N THR A 21 -11.95 6.83 -1.51
CA THR A 21 -11.78 5.80 -0.47
C THR A 21 -11.31 4.46 -1.04
N VAL A 22 -11.28 4.32 -2.36
CA VAL A 22 -10.80 3.11 -3.04
C VAL A 22 -9.28 3.16 -3.19
N PRO A 23 -8.53 2.16 -2.69
CA PRO A 23 -7.10 2.03 -2.92
C PRO A 23 -6.77 1.99 -4.41
N ARG A 24 -5.73 2.71 -4.83
CA ARG A 24 -5.26 2.74 -6.23
C ARG A 24 -4.20 1.69 -6.52
N THR A 25 -3.59 1.10 -5.49
CA THR A 25 -2.62 0.02 -5.62
C THR A 25 -2.93 -1.12 -4.67
N ALA A 26 -2.44 -2.32 -4.98
CA ALA A 26 -2.55 -3.47 -4.08
C ALA A 26 -1.85 -3.18 -2.73
N GLN A 27 -0.73 -2.46 -2.77
CA GLN A 27 0.04 -2.05 -1.59
C GLN A 27 -0.78 -1.16 -0.66
N GLU A 28 -1.53 -0.20 -1.22
CA GLU A 28 -2.46 0.65 -0.47
C GLU A 28 -3.63 -0.13 0.16
N SER A 29 -3.93 -1.34 -0.34
CA SER A 29 -4.97 -2.21 0.23
C SER A 29 -4.49 -3.06 1.41
N ILE A 30 -3.18 -3.16 1.64
CA ILE A 30 -2.63 -4.01 2.71
C ILE A 30 -2.83 -3.34 4.06
N PRO A 31 -3.65 -3.92 4.98
CA PRO A 31 -3.96 -3.27 6.24
C PRO A 31 -2.82 -3.49 7.24
N PHE A 32 -1.92 -2.52 7.37
CA PHE A 32 -1.01 -2.40 8.51
C PHE A 32 -0.90 -0.94 8.98
N GLN A 33 -0.65 -0.74 10.27
CA GLN A 33 -0.47 0.59 10.85
C GLN A 33 0.92 1.16 10.61
N ARG A 34 1.95 0.30 10.69
CA ARG A 34 3.35 0.69 10.48
C ARG A 34 4.19 -0.51 10.08
N MET A 35 5.07 -0.31 9.10
CA MET A 35 6.18 -1.22 8.82
C MET A 35 7.45 -0.65 9.47
N PHE A 36 8.21 -1.51 10.14
CA PHE A 36 9.50 -1.17 10.73
C PHE A 36 10.63 -1.50 9.74
N GLU A 37 11.81 -0.91 9.94
CA GLU A 37 12.97 -1.10 9.06
C GLU A 37 13.45 -2.55 8.99
N ASP A 38 13.17 -3.34 10.03
CA ASP A 38 13.52 -4.77 10.10
C ASP A 38 12.54 -5.69 9.37
N GLY A 39 11.52 -5.13 8.70
CA GLY A 39 10.47 -5.87 7.98
C GLY A 39 9.30 -6.34 8.85
N THR A 40 9.27 -5.99 10.15
CA THR A 40 8.11 -6.26 11.01
C THR A 40 6.97 -5.29 10.68
N CYS A 41 5.74 -5.79 10.59
CA CYS A 41 4.53 -5.01 10.38
C CYS A 41 3.66 -5.01 11.64
N ARG A 42 3.32 -3.83 12.16
CA ARG A 42 2.25 -3.69 13.17
C ARG A 42 0.91 -3.60 12.47
N VAL A 43 0.06 -4.60 12.64
CA VAL A 43 -1.28 -4.62 12.02
C VAL A 43 -2.29 -3.92 12.93
N ARG A 44 -2.27 -4.24 14.24
CA ARG A 44 -3.10 -3.64 15.30
C ARG A 44 -2.30 -3.60 16.63
N PRO A 45 -2.73 -2.85 17.66
CA PRO A 45 -2.07 -2.89 18.97
C PRO A 45 -1.97 -4.34 19.48
N GLY A 46 -0.76 -4.78 19.82
CA GLY A 46 -0.50 -6.15 20.28
C GLY A 46 -0.46 -7.23 19.19
N TYR A 47 -0.68 -6.90 17.91
CA TYR A 47 -0.65 -7.87 16.80
C TYR A 47 0.33 -7.45 15.70
N TYR A 48 1.36 -8.28 15.52
CA TYR A 48 2.48 -8.04 14.62
C TYR A 48 2.68 -9.22 13.69
N THR A 49 3.09 -8.94 12.46
CA THR A 49 3.46 -9.95 11.46
C THR A 49 4.87 -9.67 10.97
N ARG A 50 5.61 -10.73 10.64
CA ARG A 50 6.94 -10.62 10.03
C ARG A 50 7.10 -11.75 9.02
N THR A 51 7.44 -11.41 7.79
CA THR A 51 7.83 -12.41 6.81
C THR A 51 9.28 -12.79 7.07
N ILE A 52 9.53 -14.09 7.23
CA ILE A 52 10.88 -14.62 7.44
C ILE A 52 11.20 -15.53 6.26
N GLN A 53 12.37 -15.32 5.67
CA GLN A 53 12.92 -16.19 4.64
C GLN A 53 13.88 -17.19 5.30
N TYR A 54 13.72 -18.46 4.96
CA TYR A 54 14.65 -19.52 5.35
C TYR A 54 15.28 -20.10 4.09
N GLN A 55 16.53 -20.54 4.21
CA GLN A 55 17.21 -21.34 3.19
C GLN A 55 17.26 -22.78 3.67
N ASP A 56 16.87 -23.71 2.82
CA ASP A 56 16.99 -25.13 3.08
C ASP A 56 18.27 -25.66 2.42
N ILE A 57 19.31 -25.86 3.23
CA ILE A 57 20.60 -26.40 2.78
C ILE A 57 20.46 -27.88 2.39
N ASN A 58 19.59 -28.62 3.08
CA ASN A 58 19.41 -30.04 2.81
C ASN A 58 18.78 -30.23 1.43
N TYR A 59 17.78 -29.42 1.09
CA TYR A 59 17.19 -29.45 -0.25
C TYR A 59 18.16 -28.99 -1.34
N GLN A 60 19.06 -28.04 -1.05
CA GLN A 60 20.10 -27.63 -2.02
C GLN A 60 21.05 -28.79 -2.34
N LEU A 61 21.49 -29.52 -1.31
CA LEU A 61 22.45 -30.63 -1.42
C LEU A 61 21.81 -31.96 -1.85
N ALA A 62 20.49 -32.09 -1.73
CA ALA A 62 19.76 -33.31 -2.05
C ALA A 62 19.97 -33.76 -3.51
N GLN A 63 20.03 -35.07 -3.72
CA GLN A 63 20.04 -35.64 -5.06
C GLN A 63 18.68 -35.42 -5.75
N GLN A 64 18.66 -35.53 -7.08
CA GLN A 64 17.46 -35.23 -7.87
C GLN A 64 16.29 -36.14 -7.51
N GLU A 65 16.57 -37.39 -7.12
CA GLU A 65 15.56 -38.34 -6.65
C GLU A 65 14.87 -37.84 -5.36
N ASP A 66 15.65 -37.43 -4.36
CA ASP A 66 15.14 -36.94 -3.06
C ASP A 66 14.35 -35.64 -3.19
N LYS A 67 14.72 -34.77 -4.14
CA LYS A 67 14.04 -33.49 -4.39
C LYS A 67 12.60 -33.63 -4.86
N THR A 68 12.26 -34.77 -5.48
CA THR A 68 10.93 -35.06 -6.04
C THR A 68 10.02 -35.83 -5.10
N ALA A 69 10.52 -36.24 -3.93
CA ALA A 69 9.82 -37.07 -2.96
C ALA A 69 9.01 -36.25 -1.92
N ILE A 70 8.89 -34.93 -2.09
CA ILE A 70 8.27 -34.00 -1.13
C ILE A 70 6.91 -33.52 -1.64
#